data_AF-A0ABD0YTY4-F1
#
_entry.id   AF-A0ABD0YTY4-F1
#
_cell.length_a   1.000
_cell.length_b   1.000
_cell.length_c   1.000
_cell.angle_alpha   90.00
_cell.angle_beta   90.00
_cell.angle_gamma   90.00
#
_symmetry.space_group_name_H-M   'P 1'
#
loop_
_entity.id
_entity.type
_entity.pdbx_description
1 polymer ?
#
loop_
_entity_poly.entity_id
_entity_poly.type
_entity_poly.pdbx_seq_one_letter_code
_entity_poly.pdbx_strand_id
1 'polypeptide(L)'
;LSHNKVLYLQWKDSCSLQLVLNTGLLINIFVNSSTGDIQEIVFDKYMNGKLLSDYVSDAVITNSHALFTYADNQVTMVYFVKPALKNACAKKWSNLDAKVQVVELAGPTGRRLGRKLSINSNMNMVLVWWKCGRDEVYPWSPVVRDQDRANVHVYSING
;
A
#
# COMPACT_ATOMS: atom_id res chain seq x y z
N LEU A 1 2.13 -24.52 3.58
CA LEU A 1 2.28 -23.21 4.24
C LEU A 1 2.14 -22.13 3.19
N SER A 2 0.94 -21.60 2.97
CA SER A 2 0.74 -20.38 2.17
C SER A 2 1.43 -19.24 2.93
N HIS A 3 2.60 -18.82 2.43
CA HIS A 3 3.50 -17.93 3.16
C HIS A 3 2.87 -16.55 3.31
N ASN A 4 2.64 -16.11 4.55
CA ASN A 4 2.30 -14.72 4.84
C ASN A 4 3.46 -13.84 4.38
N LYS A 5 3.26 -13.09 3.29
CA LYS A 5 4.27 -12.23 2.69
C LYS A 5 4.21 -10.85 3.34
N VAL A 6 5.36 -10.32 3.74
CA VAL A 6 5.48 -8.91 4.15
C VAL A 6 5.40 -8.04 2.90
N LEU A 7 4.41 -7.14 2.86
CA LEU A 7 4.20 -6.18 1.77
C LEU A 7 4.79 -4.82 2.06
N TYR A 8 4.81 -4.44 3.33
CA TYR A 8 5.31 -3.16 3.79
C TYR A 8 6.10 -3.37 5.07
N LEU A 9 7.23 -2.67 5.18
CA LEU A 9 8.12 -2.66 6.33
C LEU A 9 8.78 -1.30 6.41
N GLN A 10 8.53 -0.54 7.47
CA GLN A 10 9.14 0.77 7.66
C GLN A 10 9.24 1.14 9.13
N TRP A 11 10.40 1.67 9.52
CA TRP A 11 10.56 2.41 10.78
C TRP A 11 9.81 3.75 10.68
N LYS A 12 8.82 3.94 11.56
CA LYS A 12 8.06 5.21 11.62
C LYS A 12 8.81 6.26 12.43
N ASP A 13 9.58 5.83 13.41
CA ASP A 13 10.50 6.62 14.22
C ASP A 13 11.62 5.70 14.76
N SER A 14 12.41 6.17 15.73
CA SER A 14 13.52 5.41 16.32
C SER A 14 13.09 4.26 17.23
N CYS A 15 11.81 4.17 17.58
CA CYS A 15 11.25 3.24 18.57
C CYS A 15 10.10 2.40 17.99
N SER A 16 9.61 2.68 16.78
CA SER A 16 8.44 2.00 16.23
C SER A 16 8.67 1.50 14.80
N LEU A 17 8.46 0.19 14.63
CA LEU A 17 8.53 -0.51 13.36
C LEU A 17 7.13 -0.96 12.95
N GLN A 18 6.73 -0.60 11.73
CA GLN A 18 5.43 -0.97 11.18
C GLN A 18 5.59 -1.96 10.03
N LEU A 19 4.80 -3.02 10.05
CA LEU A 19 4.74 -4.06 9.03
C LEU A 19 3.30 -4.30 8.58
N VAL A 20 3.13 -4.67 7.31
CA VAL A 20 1.86 -5.17 6.79
C VAL A 20 2.08 -6.48 6.05
N LEU A 21 1.23 -7.46 6.34
CA LEU A 21 1.20 -8.73 5.64
C LEU A 21 0.20 -8.69 4.48
N ASN A 22 0.35 -9.61 3.53
CA ASN A 22 -0.59 -9.75 2.40
C ASN A 22 -2.03 -10.09 2.80
N THR A 23 -2.24 -10.55 4.03
CA THR A 23 -3.57 -10.76 4.62
C THR A 23 -4.28 -9.48 5.06
N GLY A 24 -3.58 -8.33 5.02
CA GLY A 24 -4.05 -7.06 5.59
C GLY A 24 -3.74 -6.91 7.08
N LEU A 25 -3.09 -7.90 7.72
CA LEU A 25 -2.68 -7.78 9.11
C LEU A 25 -1.61 -6.69 9.26
N LEU A 26 -1.92 -5.66 10.03
CA LEU A 26 -0.98 -4.62 10.45
C LEU A 26 -0.31 -5.06 11.75
N ILE A 27 1.02 -4.96 11.79
CA ILE A 27 1.83 -5.28 12.96
C ILE A 27 2.67 -4.05 13.31
N ASN A 28 2.51 -3.55 14.52
CA ASN A 28 3.36 -2.48 15.06
C ASN A 28 4.22 -3.07 16.17
N ILE A 29 5.54 -2.93 16.05
CA ILE A 29 6.51 -3.37 17.05
C ILE A 29 7.11 -2.12 17.68
N PHE A 30 7.01 -2.02 19.00
CA PHE A 30 7.59 -0.94 19.79
C PHE A 30 8.82 -1.47 20.49
N VAL A 31 9.94 -0.77 20.32
CA VAL A 31 11.24 -1.09 20.91
C VAL A 31 11.71 0.04 21.81
N ASN A 32 12.45 -0.31 22.85
CA ASN A 32 13.14 0.65 23.69
C ASN A 32 14.34 1.22 22.90
N SER A 33 14.39 2.54 22.69
CA SER A 33 15.48 3.17 21.93
C SER A 33 16.86 3.07 22.59
N SER A 34 16.90 2.89 23.92
CA SER A 34 18.15 2.81 24.67
C SER A 34 18.69 1.39 24.73
N THR A 35 17.82 0.37 24.91
CA THR A 35 18.24 -1.02 25.09
C THR A 35 18.05 -1.90 23.86
N GLY A 36 17.20 -1.49 22.92
CA GLY A 36 16.78 -2.29 21.76
C GLY A 36 15.73 -3.36 22.08
N ASP A 37 15.32 -3.51 23.34
CA ASP A 37 14.37 -4.53 23.76
C ASP A 37 12.98 -4.26 23.18
N ILE A 38 12.29 -5.33 22.78
CA ILE A 38 10.88 -5.24 22.37
C ILE A 38 10.03 -4.96 23.61
N GLN A 39 9.34 -3.81 23.61
CA GLN A 39 8.42 -3.41 24.66
C GLN A 39 7.01 -3.96 24.42
N GLU A 40 6.54 -3.91 23.18
CA GLU A 40 5.17 -4.27 22.83
C GLU A 40 5.08 -4.67 21.35
N ILE A 41 4.24 -5.65 21.05
CA ILE A 41 3.83 -5.99 19.68
C ILE A 41 2.31 -5.90 19.59
N VAL A 42 1.83 -5.03 18.71
CA VAL A 42 0.40 -4.79 18.49
C VAL A 42 -0.01 -5.35 17.12
N PHE A 43 -1.01 -6.22 17.14
CA PHE A 43 -1.65 -6.75 15.94
C PHE A 43 -2.99 -6.04 15.71
N ASP A 44 -3.15 -5.45 14.53
CA ASP A 44 -4.39 -4.81 14.10
C ASP A 44 -4.94 -5.50 12.85
N LYS A 45 -6.16 -6.04 13.01
CA LYS A 45 -6.88 -6.79 11.98
C LYS A 45 -7.85 -5.90 11.18
N TYR A 46 -7.76 -4.58 11.30
CA TYR A 46 -8.69 -3.65 10.67
C TYR A 46 -8.93 -3.90 9.16
N MET A 47 -7.89 -4.28 8.40
CA MET A 47 -8.00 -4.55 6.96
C MET A 47 -8.35 -6.00 6.60
N ASN A 48 -8.38 -6.92 7.57
CA ASN A 48 -8.74 -8.31 7.29
C ASN A 48 -10.18 -8.35 6.74
N GLY A 49 -10.35 -8.96 5.56
CA GLY A 49 -11.64 -9.05 4.88
C GLY A 49 -12.10 -7.75 4.19
N LYS A 50 -11.29 -6.68 4.18
CA LYS A 50 -11.58 -5.42 3.45
C LYS A 50 -10.78 -5.27 2.15
N LEU A 51 -9.80 -6.13 1.93
CA LEU A 51 -9.04 -6.19 0.69
C LEU A 51 -9.86 -6.92 -0.38
N LEU A 52 -9.68 -6.53 -1.64
CA LEU A 52 -10.42 -7.12 -2.76
C LEU A 52 -9.97 -8.54 -3.10
N SER A 53 -8.76 -8.91 -2.71
CA SER A 53 -8.14 -10.19 -3.06
C SER A 53 -7.08 -10.57 -2.04
N ASP A 54 -6.91 -11.88 -1.84
CA ASP A 54 -5.79 -12.45 -1.07
C ASP A 54 -4.43 -12.28 -1.77
N TYR A 55 -4.44 -11.91 -3.07
CA TYR A 55 -3.26 -11.71 -3.91
C TYR A 55 -2.88 -10.24 -4.04
N VAL A 56 -2.64 -9.59 -2.90
CA VAL A 56 -2.10 -8.23 -2.86
C VAL A 56 -0.66 -8.20 -3.39
N SER A 57 -0.37 -7.30 -4.32
CA SER A 57 0.92 -7.20 -5.00
C SER A 57 1.94 -6.35 -4.24
N ASP A 58 1.48 -5.27 -3.63
CA ASP A 58 2.31 -4.32 -2.87
C ASP A 58 1.44 -3.44 -1.95
N ALA A 59 2.08 -2.77 -0.99
CA ALA A 59 1.41 -1.79 -0.13
C ALA A 59 2.33 -0.63 0.25
N VAL A 60 1.76 0.57 0.41
CA VAL A 60 2.44 1.73 1.00
C VAL A 60 1.54 2.40 2.03
N ILE A 61 2.15 2.96 3.07
CA ILE A 61 1.44 3.68 4.15
C ILE A 61 2.09 5.04 4.36
N THR A 62 1.25 6.07 4.34
CA THR A 62 1.56 7.47 4.65
C THR A 62 0.91 7.87 5.97
N ASN A 63 1.04 9.13 6.37
CA ASN A 63 0.38 9.64 7.56
C ASN A 63 -1.15 9.75 7.40
N SER A 64 -1.64 9.94 6.18
CA SER A 64 -3.05 10.17 5.87
C SER A 64 -3.69 9.07 5.03
N HIS A 65 -2.89 8.20 4.40
CA HIS A 65 -3.40 7.19 3.49
C HIS A 65 -2.64 5.87 3.61
N ALA A 66 -3.31 4.77 3.25
CA ALA A 66 -2.65 3.53 2.88
C ALA A 66 -3.17 3.05 1.52
N LEU A 67 -2.31 2.46 0.71
CA LEU A 67 -2.66 1.92 -0.59
C LEU A 67 -2.25 0.46 -0.68
N PHE A 68 -3.12 -0.36 -1.26
CA PHE A 68 -2.89 -1.76 -1.55
C PHE A 68 -3.16 -2.00 -3.03
N THR A 69 -2.15 -2.47 -3.77
CA THR A 69 -2.29 -2.82 -5.18
C THR A 69 -2.57 -4.29 -5.38
N TYR A 70 -3.25 -4.59 -6.47
CA TYR A 70 -3.50 -5.95 -6.92
C TYR A 70 -2.85 -6.19 -8.29
N ALA A 71 -3.09 -7.38 -8.84
CA ALA A 71 -2.67 -7.68 -10.20
C ALA A 71 -3.57 -7.02 -11.25
N ASP A 72 -4.79 -6.63 -10.89
CA ASP A 72 -5.70 -5.89 -11.77
C ASP A 72 -5.41 -4.38 -11.71
N ASN A 73 -6.25 -3.61 -12.39
CA ASN A 73 -6.18 -2.15 -12.42
C ASN A 73 -6.91 -1.50 -11.23
N GLN A 74 -7.12 -2.20 -10.11
CA GLN A 74 -7.75 -1.64 -8.93
C GLN A 74 -6.74 -1.44 -7.80
N VAL A 75 -7.04 -0.48 -6.93
CA VAL A 75 -6.31 -0.21 -5.69
C VAL A 75 -7.31 -0.04 -4.57
N THR A 76 -7.05 -0.70 -3.44
CA THR A 76 -7.73 -0.36 -2.19
C THR A 76 -6.98 0.79 -1.54
N MET A 77 -7.66 1.91 -1.40
CA MET A 77 -7.17 3.10 -0.72
C MET A 77 -7.88 3.24 0.63
N VAL A 78 -7.09 3.45 1.66
CA VAL A 78 -7.55 3.77 3.01
C VAL A 78 -7.21 5.23 3.27
N TYR A 79 -8.18 6.03 3.66
CA TYR A 79 -8.00 7.41 4.09
C TYR A 79 -8.17 7.52 5.61
N PHE A 80 -7.18 8.09 6.29
CA PHE A 80 -7.17 8.31 7.73
C PHE A 80 -7.69 9.72 8.02
N VAL A 81 -8.97 9.83 8.40
CA VAL A 81 -9.63 11.12 8.70
C VAL A 81 -8.99 11.82 9.90
N LYS A 82 -8.50 11.04 10.87
CA LYS A 82 -7.72 11.52 12.02
C LYS A 82 -6.29 11.02 11.89
N PRO A 83 -5.47 11.62 11.02
CA PRO A 83 -4.12 11.14 10.77
C PRO A 83 -3.28 11.19 12.04
N ALA A 84 -2.37 10.24 12.19
CA ALA A 84 -1.45 10.25 13.32
C ALA A 84 -0.59 11.53 13.29
N LEU A 85 -0.25 12.05 14.46
CA LEU A 85 0.69 13.17 14.57
C LEU A 85 2.01 12.80 13.88
N LYS A 86 2.68 13.79 13.27
CA LYS A 86 4.01 13.57 12.67
C LYS A 86 4.93 12.94 13.73
N ASN A 87 5.55 11.81 13.37
CA ASN A 87 6.44 11.02 14.24
C ASN A 87 5.75 10.25 15.37
N ALA A 88 4.42 10.04 15.30
CA ALA A 88 3.72 9.13 16.20
C ALA A 88 3.16 7.93 15.43
N CYS A 89 3.52 6.72 15.84
CA CYS A 89 2.93 5.51 15.30
C CYS A 89 1.58 5.22 15.96
N ALA A 90 0.49 5.36 15.21
CA ALA A 90 -0.82 4.94 15.67
C ALA A 90 -0.84 3.41 15.86
N LYS A 91 -1.19 2.97 17.09
CA LYS A 91 -1.24 1.53 17.43
C LYS A 91 -2.25 0.76 16.58
N LYS A 92 -3.39 1.38 16.24
CA LYS A 92 -4.49 0.77 15.47
C LYS A 92 -5.12 1.77 14.53
N TRP A 93 -5.43 1.34 13.31
CA TRP A 93 -6.13 2.12 12.28
C TRP A 93 -7.59 2.37 12.63
N SER A 94 -8.21 1.52 13.44
CA SER A 94 -9.55 1.76 13.99
C SER A 94 -9.66 3.10 14.74
N ASN A 95 -8.55 3.59 15.29
CA ASN A 95 -8.52 4.85 16.04
C ASN A 95 -8.33 6.08 15.14
N LEU A 96 -8.03 5.87 13.84
CA LEU A 96 -7.77 6.93 12.86
C LEU A 96 -9.01 7.34 12.06
N ASP A 97 -10.18 6.79 12.42
CA ASP A 97 -11.43 6.97 11.67
C ASP A 97 -11.22 6.66 10.17
N ALA A 98 -10.62 5.49 9.93
CA ALA A 98 -10.20 5.07 8.61
C ALA A 98 -11.40 4.77 7.69
N LYS A 99 -11.37 5.30 6.46
CA LYS A 99 -12.35 5.06 5.40
C LYS A 99 -11.69 4.28 4.26
N VAL A 100 -12.33 3.20 3.82
CA VAL A 100 -11.81 2.35 2.75
C VAL A 100 -12.59 2.63 1.46
N GLN A 101 -11.87 2.81 0.36
CA GLN A 101 -12.43 2.94 -0.97
C GLN A 101 -11.63 2.14 -1.99
N VAL A 102 -12.27 1.79 -3.09
CA VAL A 102 -11.63 1.15 -4.24
C VAL A 102 -11.53 2.18 -5.35
N VAL A 103 -10.33 2.33 -5.89
CA VAL A 103 -10.04 3.26 -6.98
C VAL A 103 -9.51 2.48 -8.17
N GLU A 104 -10.01 2.79 -9.35
CA GLU A 104 -9.50 2.26 -10.61
C GLU A 104 -8.30 3.09 -11.08
N LEU A 105 -7.21 2.41 -11.42
CA LEU A 105 -6.01 2.99 -11.98
C LEU A 105 -6.01 2.87 -13.51
N ALA A 106 -5.24 3.75 -14.14
CA ALA A 106 -4.91 3.61 -15.55
C ALA A 106 -4.06 2.35 -15.78
N GLY A 107 -4.11 1.83 -17.01
CA GLY A 107 -3.35 0.66 -17.44
C GLY A 107 -4.23 -0.39 -18.12
N PRO A 108 -3.64 -1.53 -18.53
CA PRO A 108 -4.35 -2.56 -19.25
C PRO A 108 -5.45 -3.21 -18.42
N THR A 109 -6.69 -3.10 -18.88
CA THR A 109 -7.83 -3.85 -18.35
C THR A 109 -7.78 -5.30 -18.79
N GLY A 110 -8.17 -6.23 -17.92
CA GLY A 110 -8.24 -7.66 -18.23
C GLY A 110 -6.88 -8.38 -18.21
N ARG A 111 -5.79 -7.67 -17.93
CA ARG A 111 -4.45 -8.27 -17.77
C ARG A 111 -4.00 -8.22 -16.32
N ARG A 112 -3.53 -9.37 -15.81
CA ARG A 112 -2.99 -9.48 -14.45
C ARG A 112 -1.50 -9.13 -14.44
N LEU A 113 -1.17 -7.93 -13.95
CA LEU A 113 0.19 -7.40 -13.82
C LEU A 113 0.41 -7.01 -12.36
N GLY A 114 1.39 -7.63 -11.69
CA GLY A 114 1.71 -7.29 -10.29
C GLY A 114 2.21 -5.85 -10.18
N ARG A 115 1.34 -4.93 -9.73
CA ARG A 115 1.64 -3.50 -9.62
C ARG A 115 2.43 -3.22 -8.34
N LYS A 116 3.52 -2.48 -8.49
CA LYS A 116 4.42 -2.01 -7.45
C LYS A 116 4.20 -0.56 -7.11
N LEU A 117 4.45 -0.22 -5.86
CA LEU A 117 4.23 1.09 -5.28
C LEU A 117 5.54 1.67 -4.80
N SER A 118 5.71 2.97 -5.00
CA SER A 118 6.78 3.74 -4.36
C SER A 118 6.25 5.12 -4.03
N ILE A 119 6.74 5.72 -2.96
CA ILE A 119 6.27 7.02 -2.49
C ILE A 119 7.41 8.02 -2.43
N ASN A 120 7.13 9.28 -2.73
CA ASN A 120 8.12 10.34 -2.59
C ASN A 120 8.38 10.70 -1.11
N SER A 121 9.45 11.46 -0.86
CA SER A 121 9.85 11.90 0.48
C SER A 121 8.78 12.71 1.21
N ASN A 122 7.97 13.47 0.47
CA ASN A 122 6.88 14.29 1.01
C ASN A 122 5.61 13.49 1.29
N MET A 123 5.59 12.20 0.95
CA MET A 123 4.47 11.28 1.16
C MET A 123 3.14 11.71 0.53
N ASN A 124 3.20 12.49 -0.55
CA ASN A 124 2.02 13.04 -1.24
C ASN A 124 1.90 12.59 -2.70
N MET A 125 2.91 11.90 -3.23
CA MET A 125 2.90 11.35 -4.59
C MET A 125 3.26 9.87 -4.55
N VAL A 126 2.48 9.06 -5.25
CA VAL A 126 2.69 7.63 -5.38
C VAL A 126 2.97 7.27 -6.82
N LEU A 127 4.11 6.61 -7.01
CA LEU A 127 4.49 5.94 -8.23
C LEU A 127 3.85 4.55 -8.23
N VAL A 128 3.03 4.26 -9.24
CA VAL A 128 2.53 2.93 -9.53
C VAL A 128 3.22 2.43 -10.79
N TRP A 129 3.85 1.27 -10.73
CA TRP A 129 4.56 0.74 -11.89
C TRP A 129 4.48 -0.79 -11.96
N TRP A 130 4.73 -1.35 -13.13
CA TRP A 130 4.90 -2.78 -13.31
C TRP A 130 6.01 -3.08 -14.31
N LYS A 131 6.55 -4.30 -14.21
CA LYS A 131 7.55 -4.78 -15.15
C LYS A 131 6.88 -5.09 -16.49
N CYS A 132 7.47 -4.62 -17.57
CA CYS A 132 7.18 -5.06 -18.93
C CYS A 132 8.34 -5.93 -19.44
N GLY A 133 8.01 -7.00 -20.15
CA GLY A 133 8.98 -7.80 -20.92
C GLY A 133 9.58 -7.01 -22.08
N ARG A 134 10.79 -7.38 -22.52
CA ARG A 134 11.48 -6.71 -23.63
C ARG A 134 10.72 -6.79 -24.96
N ASP A 135 10.02 -7.89 -25.20
CA ASP A 135 9.26 -8.14 -26.43
C ASP A 135 7.74 -8.06 -26.20
N GLU A 136 7.34 -7.44 -25.10
CA GLU A 136 5.95 -7.38 -24.70
C GLU A 136 5.24 -6.25 -25.45
N VAL A 137 4.48 -6.63 -26.47
CA VAL A 137 3.70 -5.68 -27.26
C VAL A 137 2.34 -5.47 -26.61
N TYR A 138 2.00 -4.22 -26.33
CA TYR A 138 0.66 -3.87 -25.93
C TYR A 138 -0.28 -4.01 -27.14
N PRO A 139 -1.32 -4.86 -27.08
CA PRO A 139 -2.18 -5.10 -28.24
C PRO A 139 -2.83 -3.79 -28.69
N TRP A 140 -2.72 -3.47 -29.97
CA TRP A 140 -3.36 -2.27 -30.49
C TRP A 140 -4.88 -2.42 -30.41
N SER A 141 -5.54 -1.49 -29.73
CA SER A 141 -6.99 -1.36 -29.69
C SER A 141 -7.34 0.12 -29.74
N PRO A 142 -8.34 0.51 -30.54
CA PRO A 142 -8.76 1.91 -30.66
C PRO A 142 -9.44 2.46 -29.40
N VAL A 143 -9.81 1.58 -28.45
CA VAL A 143 -10.46 1.95 -27.19
C VAL A 143 -9.43 2.25 -26.08
N VAL A 144 -8.16 1.90 -26.29
CA VAL A 144 -7.09 2.06 -25.30
C VAL A 144 -6.56 3.49 -25.35
N ARG A 145 -6.66 4.20 -24.23
CA ARG A 145 -6.09 5.56 -24.09
C ARG A 145 -4.58 5.46 -23.98
N ASP A 146 -3.87 6.53 -24.37
CA ASP A 146 -2.40 6.55 -24.32
C ASP A 146 -1.86 6.27 -22.91
N GLN A 147 -2.51 6.81 -21.89
CA GLN A 147 -2.15 6.53 -20.49
C GLN A 147 -2.23 5.05 -20.15
N ASP A 148 -3.17 4.28 -20.70
CA ASP A 148 -3.34 2.87 -20.37
C ASP A 148 -2.20 1.99 -20.93
N ARG A 149 -1.36 2.55 -21.82
CA ARG A 149 -0.16 1.91 -22.38
C ARG A 149 1.08 2.14 -21.53
N ALA A 150 1.10 3.20 -20.72
CA ALA A 150 2.24 3.49 -19.86
C ALA A 150 2.36 2.43 -18.76
N ASN A 151 3.57 2.01 -18.44
CA ASN A 151 3.84 1.06 -17.35
C ASN A 151 4.28 1.72 -16.05
N VAL A 152 4.29 3.04 -16.02
CA VAL A 152 4.68 3.89 -14.90
C VAL A 152 3.72 5.06 -14.84
N HIS A 153 3.11 5.26 -13.66
CA HIS A 153 2.16 6.32 -13.38
C HIS A 153 2.50 7.02 -12.08
N VAL A 154 2.29 8.33 -12.03
CA VAL A 154 2.42 9.12 -10.82
C VAL A 154 1.06 9.69 -10.47
N TYR A 155 0.62 9.44 -9.24
CA TYR A 155 -0.62 9.96 -8.69
C TYR A 155 -0.33 10.88 -7.51
N SER A 156 -1.02 12.02 -7.43
CA SER A 156 -1.09 12.80 -6.20
C SER A 156 -2.12 12.19 -5.26
N ILE A 157 -1.80 12.07 -3.98
CA ILE A 157 -2.77 11.69 -2.96
C ILE A 157 -3.20 12.94 -2.20
N ASN A 158 -4.46 13.32 -2.36
CA ASN A 158 -5.09 14.45 -1.67
C ASN A 158 -6.25 13.94 -0.80
N GLY A 159 -6.47 14.57 0.35
CA GLY A 159 -7.49 14.21 1.33
C GLY A 159 -8.63 15.21 1.42
#